data_AF-A0A397TPE7-F1
#
_entry.id   AF-A0A397TPE7-F1
#
_cell.length_a   1.000
_cell.length_b   1.000
_cell.length_c   1.000
_cell.angle_alpha   90.00
_cell.angle_beta   90.00
_cell.angle_gamma   90.00
#
_symmetry.space_group_name_H-M   'P 1'
#
loop_
_entity.id
_entity.type
_entity.pdbx_description
1 polymer ?
#
loop_
_entity_poly.entity_id
_entity_poly.type
_entity_poly.pdbx_seq_one_letter_code
_entity_poly.pdbx_strand_id
1 'polypeptide(L)' 'MSDNQNIPETQAQPIRAETQEARAERSYKSAAHNPSNTAEGRLHAAEKLAELHEQRTGESLDPQYEASIGEKKQQQ' A
#
# COMPACT_ATOMS: atom_id res chain seq x y z
N MET A 1 6.28 28.83 3.19
CA MET A 1 6.24 27.79 4.24
C MET A 1 5.64 26.58 3.56
N SER A 2 6.47 25.66 3.05
CA SER A 2 5.97 24.46 2.37
C SER A 2 5.58 23.47 3.46
N ASP A 3 4.28 23.34 3.70
CA ASP A 3 3.75 22.38 4.66
C ASP A 3 4.29 20.99 4.30
N ASN A 4 5.15 20.46 5.16
CA ASN A 4 5.74 19.15 5.06
C ASN A 4 4.62 18.14 5.36
N GLN A 5 3.76 17.91 4.37
CA GLN A 5 2.56 17.09 4.47
C GLN A 5 2.93 15.70 4.96
N ASN A 6 2.43 15.37 6.15
CA ASN A 6 2.61 14.09 6.81
C ASN A 6 1.90 13.02 5.97
N ILE A 7 2.61 12.42 5.01
CA ILE A 7 2.08 11.34 4.17
C ILE A 7 1.61 10.24 5.12
N PRO A 8 0.35 9.77 5.03
CA PRO A 8 -0.14 8.75 5.95
C PRO A 8 0.78 7.55 5.91
N GLU A 9 1.30 7.20 7.08
CA GLU A 9 2.16 6.03 7.24
C GLU A 9 1.34 4.78 6.90
N THR A 10 1.91 3.99 6.00
CA THR A 10 1.45 2.64 5.66
C THR A 10 1.47 1.77 6.92
N GLN A 11 0.42 0.97 7.11
CA GLN A 11 0.36 -0.08 8.13
C GLN A 11 1.34 -1.22 7.80
N ALA A 12 1.64 -1.44 6.52
CA ALA A 12 2.55 -2.49 6.09
C ALA A 12 3.98 -2.22 6.55
N GLN A 13 4.53 -3.12 7.37
CA GLN A 13 5.95 -3.15 7.74
C GLN A 13 6.88 -3.09 6.50
N PRO A 14 8.14 -2.64 6.63
CA PRO A 14 9.08 -2.62 5.52
C PRO A 14 9.26 -3.99 4.86
N ILE A 15 9.03 -4.05 3.54
CA ILE A 15 9.07 -5.30 2.78
C ILE A 15 10.46 -5.47 2.16
N ARG A 16 11.21 -6.47 2.60
CA ARG A 16 12.49 -6.85 1.98
C ARG A 16 12.23 -7.81 0.82
N ALA A 17 12.52 -7.37 -0.40
CA ALA A 17 12.17 -8.03 -1.65
C ALA A 17 13.08 -9.24 -2.00
N GLU A 18 13.37 -10.07 -1.00
CA GLU A 18 14.30 -11.20 -1.07
C GLU A 18 13.66 -12.42 -1.75
N THR A 19 12.35 -12.63 -1.53
CA THR A 19 11.56 -13.70 -2.18
C THR A 19 10.67 -13.15 -3.30
N GLN A 20 10.09 -14.05 -4.11
CA GLN A 20 9.15 -13.68 -5.17
C GLN A 20 7.87 -13.07 -4.59
N GLU A 21 7.37 -13.63 -3.50
CA GLU A 21 6.19 -13.17 -2.78
C GLU A 21 6.41 -11.77 -2.19
N ALA A 22 7.57 -11.53 -1.58
CA ALA A 22 7.91 -10.20 -1.04
C ALA A 22 8.11 -9.15 -2.15
N ARG A 23 8.58 -9.54 -3.34
CA ARG A 23 8.61 -8.65 -4.52
C ARG A 23 7.20 -8.31 -5.01
N ALA A 24 6.30 -9.29 -5.04
CA ALA A 24 4.91 -9.09 -5.40
C ALA A 24 4.21 -8.17 -4.38
N GLU A 25 4.37 -8.44 -3.08
CA GLU A 25 3.84 -7.62 -1.99
C GLU A 25 4.29 -6.15 -2.11
N ARG A 26 5.58 -5.91 -2.37
CA ARG A 26 6.11 -4.56 -2.58
C ARG A 26 5.52 -3.89 -3.83
N SER A 27 5.26 -4.65 -4.88
CA SER A 27 4.65 -4.15 -6.12
C SER A 27 3.20 -3.74 -5.88
N TYR A 28 2.43 -4.56 -5.17
CA TYR A 28 1.05 -4.25 -4.78
C TYR A 28 0.97 -3.05 -3.84
N LYS A 29 1.89 -2.93 -2.88
CA LYS A 29 2.02 -1.70 -2.06
C LYS A 29 2.21 -0.46 -2.90
N SER A 30 3.10 -0.51 -3.89
CA SER A 30 3.30 0.61 -4.81
C SER A 30 2.04 0.92 -5.63
N ALA A 31 1.30 -0.08 -6.07
CA ALA A 31 0.08 0.10 -6.85
C ALA A 31 -1.10 0.62 -6.03
N ALA A 32 -1.22 0.19 -4.77
CA ALA A 32 -2.22 0.69 -3.81
C ALA A 32 -1.99 2.17 -3.48
N HIS A 33 -0.73 2.59 -3.40
CA HIS A 33 -0.35 3.97 -3.06
C HIS A 33 -0.19 4.89 -4.27
N ASN A 34 -0.37 4.37 -5.49
CA ASN A 34 -0.17 5.13 -6.71
C ASN A 34 -1.37 6.08 -6.95
N PRO A 35 -1.19 7.41 -6.87
CA PRO A 35 -2.29 8.36 -7.08
C PRO A 35 -2.83 8.34 -8.52
N SER A 36 -2.04 7.89 -9.50
CA SER A 36 -2.45 7.76 -10.89
C SER A 36 -3.28 6.49 -11.17
N ASN A 37 -3.41 5.59 -10.20
CA ASN A 37 -4.23 4.40 -10.30
C ASN A 37 -5.70 4.75 -9.98
N THR A 38 -6.66 3.98 -10.51
CA THR A 38 -8.08 4.19 -10.20
C THR A 38 -8.40 3.82 -8.75
N ALA A 39 -9.50 4.32 -8.19
CA ALA A 39 -9.91 3.96 -6.83
C ALA A 39 -10.07 2.44 -6.65
N GLU A 40 -10.74 1.78 -7.60
CA GLU A 40 -10.90 0.32 -7.63
C GLU A 40 -9.56 -0.40 -7.79
N GLY A 41 -8.67 0.10 -8.65
CA GLY A 41 -7.34 -0.48 -8.85
C GLY A 41 -6.44 -0.36 -7.61
N ARG A 42 -6.56 0.73 -6.85
CA ARG A 42 -5.87 0.90 -5.58
C ARG A 42 -6.41 -0.06 -4.52
N LEU A 43 -7.74 -0.20 -4.42
CA LEU A 43 -8.37 -1.12 -3.48
C LEU A 43 -7.97 -2.57 -3.78
N HIS A 44 -8.05 -3.00 -5.04
CA HIS A 44 -7.65 -4.34 -5.41
C HIS A 44 -6.17 -4.63 -5.11
N ALA A 45 -5.30 -3.67 -5.39
CA ALA A 45 -3.89 -3.78 -5.03
C ALA A 45 -3.68 -3.84 -3.50
N ALA A 46 -4.47 -3.09 -2.73
CA ALA A 46 -4.41 -3.11 -1.27
C ALA A 46 -4.91 -4.45 -0.68
N GLU A 47 -5.93 -5.07 -1.28
CA GLU A 47 -6.39 -6.42 -0.89
C GLU A 47 -5.28 -7.46 -1.11
N LYS A 48 -4.60 -7.40 -2.26
CA LYS A 48 -3.48 -8.29 -2.58
C LYS A 48 -2.26 -8.03 -1.70
N LEU A 49 -2.01 -6.77 -1.36
CA LEU A 49 -1.02 -6.40 -0.36
C LEU A 49 -1.35 -7.04 1.00
N ALA A 50 -2.59 -6.90 1.48
CA ALA A 50 -3.00 -7.45 2.77
C ALA A 50 -2.86 -8.98 2.83
N GLU A 51 -3.29 -9.69 1.78
CA GLU A 51 -3.16 -11.15 1.66
C GLU A 51 -1.68 -11.60 1.77
N LEU A 52 -0.79 -10.99 0.98
CA LEU A 52 0.63 -11.36 0.99
C LEU A 52 1.34 -10.93 2.28
N HIS A 53 0.94 -9.79 2.86
CA HIS A 53 1.49 -9.31 4.12
C HIS A 53 1.15 -10.26 5.27
N GLU A 54 -0.11 -10.68 5.36
CA GLU A 54 -0.57 -11.64 6.37
C GLU A 54 0.13 -12.98 6.21
N GLN A 55 0.29 -13.48 4.98
CA GLN A 55 1.05 -14.70 4.73
C GLN A 55 2.51 -14.61 5.19
N ARG A 56 3.15 -13.45 5.03
CA ARG A 56 4.56 -13.26 5.41
C ARG A 56 4.77 -12.96 6.90
N THR A 57 3.86 -12.23 7.52
CA THR A 57 4.04 -11.65 8.87
C THR A 57 3.09 -12.21 9.92
N GLY A 58 1.96 -12.77 9.50
CA GLY A 58 0.84 -13.11 10.38
C GLY A 58 -0.03 -11.92 10.79
N GLU A 59 0.26 -10.71 10.28
CA GLU A 59 -0.49 -9.49 10.59
C GLU A 59 -1.41 -9.11 9.44
N SER A 60 -2.64 -8.73 9.77
CA SER A 60 -3.62 -8.26 8.79
C SER A 60 -3.53 -6.76 8.61
N LEU A 61 -3.64 -6.29 7.36
CA LEU A 61 -3.71 -4.88 6.99
C LEU A 61 -5.14 -4.53 6.63
N ASP A 62 -5.55 -3.27 6.85
CA ASP A 62 -6.83 -2.77 6.34
C ASP A 62 -6.65 -2.31 4.87
N PRO A 63 -7.24 -3.01 3.89
CA PRO A 63 -7.10 -2.66 2.48
C PRO A 63 -7.69 -1.28 2.15
N GLN A 64 -8.75 -0.86 2.85
CA GLN A 64 -9.37 0.44 2.63
C GLN A 64 -8.43 1.56 3.09
N TYR A 65 -7.80 1.37 4.25
CA TYR A 65 -6.80 2.30 4.74
C TYR A 65 -5.61 2.42 3.78
N GLU A 66 -5.04 1.30 3.34
CA GLU A 66 -3.89 1.27 2.43
C GLU A 66 -4.21 1.92 1.06
N ALA A 67 -5.40 1.68 0.51
CA ALA A 67 -5.85 2.33 -0.73
C ALA A 67 -6.08 3.84 -0.56
N SER A 68 -6.54 4.28 0.62
CA SER A 68 -6.77 5.70 0.92
C SER A 68 -5.48 6.53 0.89
N ILE A 69 -4.32 5.90 1.09
CA ILE A 69 -3.01 6.59 1.02
C ILE A 69 -2.77 7.11 -0.40
N GLY A 70 -3.07 6.31 -1.43
CA GLY A 70 -2.95 6.73 -2.82
C GLY A 70 -3.97 7.80 -3.20
N GLU A 71 -5.19 7.73 -2.66
CA GLU A 71 -6.21 8.76 -2.86
C GLU A 71 -5.80 10.11 -2.26
N LYS A 72 -5.29 10.11 -1.02
CA LYS A 72 -4.82 11.33 -0.36
C LYS A 72 -3.65 11.98 -1.10
N LYS A 73 -2.77 11.17 -1.71
CA LYS A 73 -1.68 11.65 -2.58
C LYS A 73 -2.18 12.26 -3.89
N GLN A 74 -3.34 11.83 -4.39
CA GLN A 74 -3.92 12.35 -5.63
C GLN A 74 -4.52 13.75 -5.44
N GLN A 75 -4.92 14.11 -4.21
CA GLN A 75 -5.54 15.38 -3.87
C GLN A 75 -4.53 16.49 -3.50
N GLN A 76 -3.23 16.19 -3.50
CA GLN A 76 -2.12 17.13 -3.25
C GLN A 76 -1.47 17.58 -4.56
#